data_AF-A0A9X1YU71-F1
#
_entry.id   AF-A0A9X1YU71-F1
#
_cell.length_a   1.000
_cell.length_b   1.000
_cell.length_c   1.000
_cell.angle_alpha   90.00
_cell.angle_beta   90.00
_cell.angle_gamma   90.00
#
_symmetry.space_group_name_H-M   'P 1'
#
loop_
_entity.id
_entity.type
_entity.pdbx_description
1 polymer ?
#
loop_
_entity_poly.entity_id
_entity_poly.type
_entity_poly.pdbx_seq_one_letter_code
_entity_poly.pdbx_strand_id
1 'polypeptide(L)'
;MDDGKGITEEFWSKTVSDDAKMLWRVGSRGMTFLAALLLPKTGFKGVDIAVGVLTMLIPLLVIETQRAYSKFSPGFLARVIRACVFASGIAMACLGLLIYFGIVLPLVSGIGLHFFQQSVSLNEDPHNNVQLMMFWWMAGLTVVALVYSVVSNFRETKIFEIVYHLPRNKVEELMRGRPLRASNWPMFVWFELSVLVVSCLYTFMAAQTALLVVNGLQQVLELLEGRL
;
A
#
# COMPACT_ATOMS: atom_id res chain seq x y z
N MET A 1 8.92 -10.67 32.13
CA MET A 1 7.68 -10.27 32.82
C MET A 1 7.26 -8.94 32.21
N ASP A 2 6.13 -8.94 31.51
CA ASP A 2 5.65 -7.77 30.76
C ASP A 2 5.06 -6.75 31.74
N ASP A 3 5.61 -5.55 31.79
CA ASP A 3 5.28 -4.52 32.78
C ASP A 3 4.07 -3.67 32.37
N GLY A 4 3.40 -4.04 31.28
CA GLY A 4 2.20 -3.38 30.79
C GLY A 4 2.46 -2.04 30.09
N LYS A 5 3.72 -1.62 29.95
CA LYS A 5 4.11 -0.36 29.29
C LYS A 5 4.24 -0.52 27.77
N GLY A 6 4.13 0.59 27.06
CA GLY A 6 4.33 0.66 25.61
C GLY A 6 5.82 0.69 25.22
N ILE A 7 6.10 0.42 23.94
CA ILE A 7 7.47 0.29 23.39
C ILE A 7 8.35 1.52 23.69
N THR A 8 7.77 2.72 23.64
CA THR A 8 8.48 3.99 23.85
C THR A 8 8.13 4.66 25.19
N GLU A 9 7.20 4.09 25.96
CA GLU A 9 6.60 4.73 27.13
C GLU A 9 7.60 5.04 28.26
N GLU A 10 8.49 4.10 28.56
CA GLU A 10 9.47 4.28 29.64
C GLU A 10 10.48 5.39 29.32
N PHE A 11 11.05 5.36 28.11
CA PHE A 11 11.99 6.38 27.65
C PHE A 11 11.32 7.75 27.50
N TRP A 12 10.13 7.80 26.90
CA TRP A 12 9.37 9.02 26.72
C TRP A 12 9.00 9.68 28.05
N SER A 13 8.59 8.89 29.05
CA SER A 13 8.16 9.43 30.34
C SER A 13 9.32 9.87 31.25
N LYS A 14 10.43 9.14 31.27
CA LYS A 14 11.52 9.36 32.23
C LYS A 14 12.69 10.17 31.68
N THR A 15 12.99 10.06 30.39
CA THR A 15 14.28 10.51 29.83
C THR A 15 14.14 11.76 28.96
N VAL A 16 12.96 12.00 28.38
CA VAL A 16 12.75 13.13 27.46
C VAL A 16 12.24 14.36 28.23
N SER A 17 12.89 15.51 28.03
CA SER A 17 12.43 16.80 28.57
C SER A 17 11.13 17.26 27.92
N ASP A 18 10.35 18.07 28.63
CA ASP A 18 9.03 18.48 28.13
C ASP A 18 9.11 19.35 26.86
N ASP A 19 10.17 20.15 26.72
CA ASP A 19 10.45 20.92 25.50
C ASP A 19 10.73 20.00 24.30
N ALA A 20 11.54 18.96 24.51
CA ALA A 20 11.84 17.99 23.45
C ALA A 20 10.59 17.16 23.07
N LYS A 21 9.73 16.84 24.04
CA LYS A 21 8.43 16.20 23.77
C LYS A 21 7.55 17.08 22.90
N MET A 22 7.47 18.37 23.20
CA MET A 22 6.67 19.32 22.43
C MET A 22 7.22 19.51 21.02
N LEU A 23 8.54 19.70 20.88
CA LEU A 23 9.19 19.82 19.58
C LEU A 23 8.96 18.58 18.72
N TRP A 24 9.10 17.39 19.30
CA TRP A 24 8.89 16.13 18.58
C TRP A 24 7.42 15.93 18.15
N ARG A 25 6.45 16.30 19.00
CA ARG A 25 5.02 16.28 18.63
C ARG A 25 4.72 17.25 17.49
N VAL A 26 5.28 18.45 17.52
CA VAL A 26 5.09 19.43 16.45
C VAL A 26 5.76 18.94 15.16
N GLY A 27 6.99 18.43 15.24
CA GLY A 27 7.73 17.91 14.09
C GLY A 27 7.04 16.73 13.42
N SER A 28 6.61 15.73 14.19
CA SER A 28 5.88 14.55 13.67
C SER A 28 4.52 14.92 13.06
N ARG A 29 3.79 15.87 13.66
CA ARG A 29 2.53 16.39 13.11
C ARG A 29 2.75 17.24 11.86
N GLY A 30 3.80 18.06 11.83
CA GLY A 30 4.19 18.82 10.64
C GLY A 30 4.55 17.88 9.48
N MET A 31 5.28 16.80 9.76
CA MET A 31 5.63 15.80 8.75
C MET A 31 4.40 15.08 8.17
N THR A 32 3.47 14.64 9.02
CA THR A 32 2.22 14.00 8.57
C THR A 32 1.33 14.97 7.81
N PHE A 33 1.31 16.24 8.19
CA PHE A 33 0.63 17.29 7.44
C PHE A 33 1.22 17.49 6.05
N LEU A 34 2.55 17.62 5.94
CA LEU A 34 3.24 17.72 4.65
C LEU A 34 3.00 16.48 3.79
N ALA A 35 3.05 15.28 4.38
CA ALA A 35 2.75 14.05 3.67
C ALA A 35 1.31 14.03 3.13
N ALA A 36 0.33 14.51 3.89
CA ALA A 36 -1.06 14.62 3.44
C ALA A 36 -1.25 15.63 2.28
N LEU A 37 -0.44 16.69 2.23
CA LEU A 37 -0.43 17.64 1.11
C LEU A 37 0.16 17.04 -0.17
N LEU A 38 1.15 16.15 -0.04
CA LEU A 38 1.81 15.47 -1.16
C LEU A 38 1.02 14.29 -1.74
N LEU A 39 -0.13 13.96 -1.15
CA LEU A 39 -0.99 12.90 -1.68
C LEU A 39 -1.55 13.27 -3.05
N PRO A 40 -1.59 12.32 -4.00
CA PRO A 40 -2.20 12.53 -5.30
C PRO A 40 -3.68 12.88 -5.11
N LYS A 41 -4.15 13.87 -5.89
CA LYS A 41 -5.52 14.34 -5.86
C LYS A 41 -6.34 13.58 -6.90
N THR A 42 -7.43 12.98 -6.45
CA THR A 42 -8.38 12.23 -7.28
C THR A 42 -9.36 13.14 -8.02
N GLY A 43 -9.44 14.42 -7.64
CA GLY A 43 -10.43 15.38 -8.17
C GLY A 43 -11.77 15.32 -7.43
N PHE A 44 -12.03 14.27 -6.66
CA PHE A 44 -13.17 14.18 -5.76
C PHE A 44 -12.79 14.71 -4.38
N LYS A 45 -13.20 15.95 -4.09
CA LYS A 45 -12.90 16.64 -2.82
C LYS A 45 -13.18 15.79 -1.58
N GLY A 46 -14.27 15.03 -1.56
CA GLY A 46 -14.62 14.16 -0.43
C GLY A 46 -13.59 13.05 -0.19
N VAL A 47 -13.12 12.39 -1.25
CA VAL A 47 -12.11 11.33 -1.18
C VAL A 47 -10.76 11.91 -0.78
N ASP A 48 -10.36 13.02 -1.39
CA ASP A 48 -9.08 13.67 -1.10
C ASP A 48 -9.00 14.16 0.36
N ILE A 49 -10.10 14.69 0.91
CA ILE A 49 -10.19 15.09 2.32
C ILE A 49 -10.15 13.85 3.22
N ALA A 50 -10.92 12.81 2.91
CA ALA A 50 -10.97 11.61 3.73
C ALA A 50 -9.59 10.94 3.83
N VAL A 51 -8.90 10.76 2.70
CA VAL A 51 -7.55 10.18 2.68
C VAL A 51 -6.57 11.07 3.44
N GLY A 52 -6.59 12.39 3.23
CA GLY A 52 -5.73 13.32 3.96
C GLY A 52 -5.93 13.28 5.48
N VAL A 53 -7.18 13.20 5.94
CA VAL A 53 -7.51 13.06 7.38
C VAL A 53 -6.99 11.72 7.92
N LEU A 54 -7.15 10.63 7.18
CA LEU A 54 -6.64 9.32 7.58
C LEU A 54 -5.11 9.30 7.68
N THR A 55 -4.40 9.96 6.76
CA THR A 55 -2.93 10.11 6.78
C THR A 55 -2.44 10.85 8.02
N MET A 56 -3.22 11.77 8.57
CA MET A 56 -2.87 12.46 9.82
C MET A 56 -3.24 11.63 11.06
N LEU A 57 -4.41 10.98 11.06
CA LEU A 57 -4.94 10.31 12.25
C LEU A 57 -4.30 8.96 12.53
N ILE A 58 -4.05 8.14 11.50
CA ILE A 58 -3.54 6.77 11.69
C ILE A 58 -2.15 6.76 12.35
N PRO A 59 -1.12 7.46 11.84
CA PRO A 59 0.19 7.47 12.48
C PRO A 59 0.13 8.03 13.91
N LEU A 60 -0.71 9.06 14.14
CA LEU A 60 -0.89 9.66 15.45
C LEU A 60 -1.45 8.66 16.46
N LEU A 61 -2.49 7.91 16.09
CA LEU A 61 -3.08 6.89 16.95
C LEU A 61 -2.08 5.77 17.28
N VAL A 62 -1.31 5.31 16.29
CA VAL A 62 -0.29 4.28 16.53
C VAL A 62 0.80 4.78 17.46
N ILE A 63 1.34 5.99 17.24
CA ILE A 63 2.41 6.54 18.07
C ILE A 63 1.92 6.77 19.51
N GLU A 64 0.77 7.42 19.70
CA GLU A 64 0.27 7.70 21.05
C GLU A 64 -0.09 6.41 21.80
N THR A 65 -0.67 5.40 21.14
CA THR A 65 -0.92 4.10 21.79
C THR A 65 0.35 3.36 22.18
N GLN A 66 1.44 3.49 21.43
CA GLN A 66 2.75 2.91 21.80
C GLN A 66 3.50 3.71 22.86
N ARG A 67 3.21 5.01 22.99
CA ARG A 67 3.83 5.94 23.93
C ARG A 67 3.16 5.98 25.31
N ALA A 68 1.87 5.69 25.38
CA ALA A 68 1.08 5.74 26.61
C ALA A 68 0.19 4.50 26.76
N TYR A 69 0.68 3.34 26.32
CA TYR A 69 -0.07 2.09 26.26
C TYR A 69 -0.72 1.73 27.60
N SER A 70 0.03 1.83 28.71
CA SER A 70 -0.45 1.46 30.04
C SER A 70 -1.61 2.34 30.53
N LYS A 71 -1.77 3.53 29.93
CA LYS A 71 -2.79 4.52 30.29
C LYS A 71 -4.09 4.34 29.50
N PHE A 72 -4.10 3.54 28.45
CA PHE A 72 -5.29 3.32 27.63
C PHE A 72 -6.09 2.10 28.10
N SER A 73 -7.41 2.15 27.91
CA SER A 73 -8.27 1.01 28.24
C SER A 73 -8.06 -0.14 27.25
N PRO A 74 -8.15 -1.41 27.70
CA PRO A 74 -8.00 -2.58 26.82
C PRO A 74 -8.98 -2.56 25.63
N GLY A 75 -10.21 -2.09 25.85
CA GLY A 75 -11.22 -1.98 24.81
C GLY A 75 -10.94 -0.88 23.78
N PHE A 76 -10.29 0.23 24.16
CA PHE A 76 -9.83 1.24 23.22
C PHE A 76 -8.67 0.70 22.38
N LEU A 77 -7.69 0.09 23.02
CA LEU A 77 -6.54 -0.49 22.33
C LEU A 77 -6.95 -1.58 21.34
N ALA A 78 -7.89 -2.47 21.71
CA ALA A 78 -8.42 -3.48 20.82
C ALA A 78 -9.15 -2.89 19.59
N ARG A 79 -9.72 -1.69 19.69
CA ARG A 79 -10.29 -0.96 18.55
C ARG A 79 -9.21 -0.36 17.66
N VAL A 80 -8.17 0.23 18.25
CA VAL A 80 -7.03 0.79 17.49
C VAL A 80 -6.27 -0.31 16.74
N ILE A 81 -5.99 -1.44 17.39
CA ILE A 81 -5.35 -2.61 16.75
C ILE A 81 -6.21 -3.08 15.57
N ARG A 82 -7.53 -3.25 15.77
CA ARG A 82 -8.44 -3.64 14.68
C ARG A 82 -8.47 -2.64 13.54
N ALA A 83 -8.50 -1.34 13.84
CA ALA A 83 -8.46 -0.30 12.83
C ALA A 83 -7.15 -0.31 12.03
N CYS A 84 -6.01 -0.51 12.68
CA CYS A 84 -4.71 -0.59 12.02
C CYS A 84 -4.57 -1.84 11.15
N VAL A 85 -5.04 -2.99 11.65
CA VAL A 85 -5.10 -4.25 10.87
C VAL A 85 -6.00 -4.06 9.65
N PHE A 86 -7.18 -3.48 9.82
CA PHE A 86 -8.10 -3.22 8.73
C PHE A 86 -7.52 -2.24 7.70
N ALA A 87 -6.90 -1.14 8.15
CA ALA A 87 -6.25 -0.16 7.29
C ALA A 87 -5.08 -0.77 6.51
N SER A 88 -4.27 -1.63 7.14
CA SER A 88 -3.21 -2.37 6.44
C SER A 88 -3.79 -3.30 5.38
N GLY A 89 -4.90 -3.99 5.65
CA GLY A 89 -5.59 -4.81 4.68
C GLY A 89 -6.07 -4.02 3.46
N ILE A 90 -6.66 -2.84 3.68
CA ILE A 90 -7.07 -1.93 2.60
C ILE A 90 -5.86 -1.48 1.78
N ALA A 91 -4.79 -1.01 2.43
CA ALA A 91 -3.61 -0.52 1.72
C ALA A 91 -2.96 -1.60 0.86
N MET A 92 -3.00 -2.85 1.30
CA MET A 92 -2.49 -3.99 0.55
C MET A 92 -3.39 -4.42 -0.60
N ALA A 93 -4.72 -4.35 -0.44
CA ALA A 93 -5.65 -4.49 -1.56
C ALA A 93 -5.43 -3.39 -2.62
N CYS A 94 -5.19 -2.16 -2.16
CA CYS A 94 -4.82 -1.03 -3.01
C CYS A 94 -3.52 -1.28 -3.79
N LEU A 95 -2.47 -1.79 -3.13
CA LEU A 95 -1.22 -2.20 -3.80
C LEU A 95 -1.46 -3.29 -4.85
N GLY A 96 -2.29 -4.29 -4.54
CA GLY A 96 -2.66 -5.33 -5.51
C GLY A 96 -3.34 -4.75 -6.76
N LEU A 97 -4.28 -3.82 -6.58
CA LEU A 97 -4.94 -3.11 -7.67
C LEU A 97 -3.96 -2.25 -8.47
N LEU A 98 -3.03 -1.55 -7.80
CA LEU A 98 -1.98 -0.76 -8.43
C LEU A 98 -1.09 -1.60 -9.33
N ILE A 99 -0.66 -2.78 -8.85
CA ILE A 99 0.14 -3.71 -9.65
C ILE A 99 -0.68 -4.24 -10.83
N TYR A 100 -1.94 -4.62 -10.57
CA TYR A 100 -2.80 -5.16 -11.62
C TYR A 100 -3.07 -4.14 -12.73
N PHE A 101 -3.57 -2.96 -12.39
CA PHE A 101 -3.91 -1.93 -13.38
C PHE A 101 -2.68 -1.17 -13.92
N GLY A 102 -1.67 -0.95 -13.09
CA GLY A 102 -0.49 -0.16 -13.47
C GLY A 102 0.58 -0.96 -14.21
N ILE A 103 0.68 -2.27 -13.97
CA ILE A 103 1.76 -3.11 -14.53
C ILE A 103 1.16 -4.22 -15.40
N VAL A 104 0.32 -5.09 -14.84
CA VAL A 104 -0.19 -6.28 -15.56
C VAL A 104 -1.06 -5.88 -16.74
N LEU A 105 -2.00 -4.96 -16.50
CA LEU A 105 -2.84 -4.23 -17.46
C LEU A 105 -2.13 -3.90 -18.78
N PRO A 106 -1.27 -2.85 -18.74
CA PRO A 106 -0.52 -2.36 -19.88
C PRO A 106 0.41 -3.39 -20.52
N LEU A 107 1.00 -4.28 -19.72
CA LEU A 107 1.96 -5.25 -20.22
C LEU A 107 1.26 -6.33 -21.06
N VAL A 108 0.12 -6.83 -20.60
CA VAL A 108 -0.71 -7.76 -21.39
C VAL A 108 -1.28 -7.07 -22.63
N SER A 109 -1.79 -5.84 -22.50
CA SER A 109 -2.34 -5.12 -23.66
C SER A 109 -1.27 -4.75 -24.68
N GLY A 110 -0.07 -4.37 -24.25
CA GLY A 110 1.06 -4.03 -25.14
C GLY A 110 1.58 -5.24 -25.90
N ILE A 111 1.68 -6.39 -25.22
CA ILE A 111 1.98 -7.67 -25.87
C ILE A 111 0.88 -8.02 -26.86
N GLY A 112 -0.40 -7.90 -26.48
CA GLY A 112 -1.55 -8.14 -27.35
C GLY A 112 -1.56 -7.24 -28.59
N LEU A 113 -1.22 -5.96 -28.45
CA LEU A 113 -1.09 -5.00 -29.55
C LEU A 113 0.04 -5.37 -30.51
N HIS A 114 1.20 -5.77 -29.99
CA HIS A 114 2.32 -6.23 -30.80
C HIS A 114 1.93 -7.48 -31.61
N PHE A 115 1.26 -8.45 -30.97
CA PHE A 115 0.74 -9.62 -31.68
C PHE A 115 -0.36 -9.23 -32.69
N PHE A 116 -1.26 -8.31 -32.35
CA PHE A 116 -2.30 -7.87 -33.27
C PHE A 116 -1.71 -7.18 -34.52
N GLN A 117 -0.78 -6.25 -34.35
CA GLN A 117 -0.09 -5.56 -35.45
C GLN A 117 0.68 -6.54 -36.34
N GLN A 118 1.40 -7.49 -35.73
CA GLN A 118 2.14 -8.51 -36.47
C GLN A 118 1.19 -9.47 -37.21
N SER A 119 0.04 -9.81 -36.63
CA SER A 119 -0.98 -10.63 -37.29
C SER A 119 -1.59 -9.93 -38.51
N VAL A 120 -1.85 -8.61 -38.45
CA VAL A 120 -2.38 -7.83 -39.57
C VAL A 120 -1.36 -7.79 -40.72
N SER A 121 -0.08 -7.54 -40.42
CA SER A 121 0.98 -7.56 -41.45
C SER A 121 1.18 -8.92 -42.12
N LEU A 122 0.92 -10.02 -41.40
CA LEU A 122 1.03 -11.38 -41.93
C LEU A 122 -0.21 -11.82 -42.72
N ASN A 123 -1.36 -11.20 -42.48
CA ASN A 123 -2.63 -11.54 -43.15
C ASN A 123 -2.77 -10.87 -44.53
N GLU A 124 -1.99 -9.80 -44.79
CA GLU A 124 -1.94 -9.13 -46.09
C GLU A 124 -1.11 -9.89 -47.14
N ASP A 125 -0.32 -10.89 -46.73
CA ASP A 125 0.61 -11.63 -47.60
C ASP A 125 0.05 -13.04 -47.95
N PRO A 126 -0.50 -13.27 -49.16
CA PRO A 126 -1.36 -14.45 -49.44
C PRO A 126 -0.63 -15.80 -49.52
N HIS A 127 0.70 -15.83 -49.46
CA HIS A 127 1.52 -17.02 -49.71
C HIS A 127 2.06 -17.71 -48.45
N ASN A 128 1.73 -17.23 -47.24
CA ASN A 128 2.48 -17.62 -46.02
C ASN A 128 1.64 -18.22 -44.88
N ASN A 129 0.71 -19.13 -45.20
CA ASN A 129 -0.08 -19.88 -44.22
C ASN A 129 0.75 -20.59 -43.14
N VAL A 130 1.97 -21.02 -43.47
CA VAL A 130 2.90 -21.66 -42.51
C VAL A 130 3.42 -20.65 -41.48
N GLN A 131 3.74 -19.41 -41.90
CA GLN A 131 4.16 -18.35 -40.97
C GLN A 131 3.01 -17.90 -40.08
N LEU A 132 1.78 -17.83 -40.61
CA LEU A 132 0.59 -17.51 -39.82
C LEU A 132 0.32 -18.57 -38.74
N MET A 133 0.42 -19.86 -39.09
CA MET A 133 0.28 -20.99 -38.15
C MET A 133 1.37 -20.96 -37.05
N MET A 134 2.62 -20.67 -37.43
CA MET A 134 3.75 -20.57 -36.50
C MET A 134 3.62 -19.37 -35.56
N PHE A 135 3.08 -18.26 -36.06
CA PHE A 135 2.80 -17.05 -35.29
C PHE A 135 1.73 -17.29 -34.21
N TRP A 136 0.60 -17.91 -34.55
CA TRP A 136 -0.44 -18.26 -33.57
C TRP A 136 0.05 -19.24 -32.52
N TRP A 137 0.90 -20.19 -32.89
CA TRP A 137 1.56 -21.10 -31.96
C TRP A 137 2.48 -20.36 -30.97
N MET A 138 3.32 -19.46 -31.47
CA MET A 138 4.20 -18.65 -30.63
C MET A 138 3.43 -17.70 -29.72
N ALA A 139 2.35 -17.09 -30.22
CA ALA A 139 1.45 -16.25 -29.42
C ALA A 139 0.80 -17.06 -28.28
N GLY A 140 0.25 -18.24 -28.59
CA GLY A 140 -0.32 -19.14 -27.59
C GLY A 140 0.69 -19.57 -26.53
N LEU A 141 1.90 -19.93 -26.94
CA LEU A 141 2.97 -20.34 -26.03
C LEU A 141 3.44 -19.18 -25.13
N THR A 142 3.47 -17.95 -25.68
CA THR A 142 3.81 -16.74 -24.93
C THR A 142 2.75 -16.42 -23.88
N VAL A 143 1.46 -16.50 -24.22
CA VAL A 143 0.36 -16.29 -23.27
C VAL A 143 0.41 -17.33 -22.14
N VAL A 144 0.62 -18.61 -22.48
CA VAL A 144 0.75 -19.68 -21.47
C VAL A 144 1.96 -19.46 -20.57
N ALA A 145 3.11 -19.06 -21.11
CA ALA A 145 4.31 -18.76 -20.33
C ALA A 145 4.13 -17.55 -19.40
N LEU A 146 3.35 -16.55 -19.83
CA LEU A 146 3.04 -15.35 -19.06
C LEU A 146 2.07 -15.66 -17.92
N VAL A 147 0.99 -16.41 -18.20
CA VAL A 147 0.06 -16.91 -17.18
C VAL A 147 0.79 -17.81 -16.18
N TYR A 148 1.65 -18.71 -16.67
CA TYR A 148 2.47 -19.56 -15.82
C TYR A 148 3.44 -18.74 -14.95
N SER A 149 4.12 -17.74 -15.49
CA SER A 149 5.02 -16.86 -14.72
C SER A 149 4.28 -16.06 -13.67
N VAL A 150 3.07 -15.56 -13.96
CA VAL A 150 2.24 -14.87 -12.98
C VAL A 150 1.80 -15.84 -11.88
N VAL A 151 1.26 -17.00 -12.24
CA VAL A 151 0.78 -18.00 -11.27
C VAL A 151 1.94 -18.57 -10.43
N SER A 152 3.08 -18.86 -11.03
CA SER A 152 4.27 -19.35 -10.35
C SER A 152 4.82 -18.30 -9.40
N ASN A 153 4.97 -17.04 -9.83
CA ASN A 153 5.38 -15.96 -8.93
C ASN A 153 4.38 -15.74 -7.79
N PHE A 154 3.07 -15.78 -8.06
CA PHE A 154 2.06 -15.66 -7.00
C PHE A 154 2.13 -16.80 -5.99
N ARG A 155 2.38 -18.03 -6.46
CA ARG A 155 2.45 -19.23 -5.62
C ARG A 155 3.76 -19.31 -4.83
N GLU A 156 4.89 -19.03 -5.46
CA GLU A 156 6.23 -19.12 -4.85
C GLU A 156 6.49 -17.96 -3.88
N THR A 157 6.05 -16.76 -4.24
CA THR A 157 6.26 -15.58 -3.41
C THR A 157 5.28 -15.54 -2.22
N LYS A 158 4.33 -16.48 -2.13
CA LYS A 158 3.29 -16.52 -1.08
C LYS A 158 2.73 -15.13 -0.81
N ILE A 159 2.46 -14.37 -1.90
CA ILE A 159 2.15 -12.94 -1.81
C ILE A 159 1.00 -12.73 -0.84
N PHE A 160 -0.06 -13.53 -0.90
CA PHE A 160 -1.19 -13.42 0.04
C PHE A 160 -0.79 -13.59 1.52
N GLU A 161 0.18 -14.46 1.82
CA GLU A 161 0.71 -14.66 3.17
C GLU A 161 1.59 -13.48 3.62
N ILE A 162 2.47 -12.99 2.73
CA ILE A 162 3.35 -11.83 2.97
C ILE A 162 2.57 -10.50 2.99
N VAL A 163 1.50 -10.40 2.22
CA VAL A 163 0.72 -9.17 1.97
C VAL A 163 -0.45 -9.06 2.93
N TYR A 164 -1.12 -10.14 3.28
CA TYR A 164 -2.32 -10.08 4.12
C TYR A 164 -2.08 -10.57 5.55
N HIS A 165 -1.40 -11.71 5.70
CA HIS A 165 -1.18 -12.29 7.03
C HIS A 165 0.03 -11.70 7.75
N LEU A 166 1.13 -11.41 7.04
CA LEU A 166 2.35 -10.90 7.65
C LEU A 166 2.19 -9.50 8.26
N PRO A 167 1.64 -8.45 7.59
CA PRO A 167 1.47 -7.16 8.23
C PRO A 167 0.45 -7.22 9.36
N ARG A 168 -0.62 -8.02 9.23
CA ARG A 168 -1.58 -8.24 10.30
C ARG A 168 -0.95 -8.89 11.54
N ASN A 169 -0.23 -10.00 11.34
CA ASN A 169 0.41 -10.74 12.41
C ASN A 169 1.58 -9.96 13.00
N LYS A 170 2.33 -9.20 12.20
CA LYS A 170 3.44 -8.35 12.67
C LYS A 170 2.93 -7.11 13.39
N VAL A 171 1.85 -6.47 12.94
CA VAL A 171 1.20 -5.38 13.69
C VAL A 171 0.60 -5.91 14.99
N GLU A 172 -0.01 -7.09 14.96
CA GLU A 172 -0.50 -7.75 16.18
C GLU A 172 0.64 -8.12 17.13
N GLU A 173 1.74 -8.68 16.64
CA GLU A 173 2.95 -9.00 17.41
C GLU A 173 3.63 -7.73 17.94
N LEU A 174 3.69 -6.65 17.15
CA LEU A 174 4.23 -5.36 17.57
C LEU A 174 3.35 -4.72 18.66
N MET A 175 2.02 -4.78 18.50
CA MET A 175 1.09 -4.15 19.43
C MET A 175 0.78 -4.99 20.68
N ARG A 176 0.76 -6.32 20.59
CA ARG A 176 0.52 -7.25 21.73
C ARG A 176 1.80 -7.80 22.32
N GLY A 177 2.71 -8.28 21.49
CA GLY A 177 3.94 -8.97 21.89
C GLY A 177 5.06 -8.04 22.34
N ARG A 178 5.04 -6.77 21.90
CA ARG A 178 5.97 -5.70 22.32
C ARG A 178 7.44 -6.18 22.43
N PRO A 179 8.01 -6.76 21.36
CA PRO A 179 9.32 -7.40 21.43
C PRO A 179 10.49 -6.42 21.66
N LEU A 180 10.24 -5.12 21.50
CA LEU A 180 11.24 -4.06 21.59
C LEU A 180 10.87 -3.08 22.70
N ARG A 181 11.87 -2.67 23.49
CA ARG A 181 11.78 -1.51 24.39
C ARG A 181 12.80 -0.50 23.93
N ALA A 182 12.34 0.70 23.58
CA ALA A 182 13.25 1.80 23.28
C ALA A 182 13.93 2.24 24.58
N SER A 183 15.21 1.91 24.73
CA SER A 183 16.04 2.33 25.88
C SER A 183 16.86 3.59 25.59
N ASN A 184 17.13 3.86 24.31
CA ASN A 184 18.00 4.94 23.84
C ASN A 184 17.29 5.85 22.83
N TRP A 185 17.73 7.12 22.75
CA TRP A 185 17.17 8.12 21.83
C TRP A 185 17.14 7.69 20.36
N PRO A 186 18.20 7.08 19.78
CA PRO A 186 18.17 6.64 18.39
C PRO A 186 17.12 5.56 18.12
N MET A 187 16.93 4.63 19.05
CA MET A 187 15.94 3.55 18.92
C MET A 187 14.51 4.09 19.02
N PHE A 188 14.28 5.07 19.90
CA PHE A 188 13.03 5.81 19.99
C PHE A 188 12.69 6.52 18.68
N VAL A 189 13.63 7.32 18.17
CA VAL A 189 13.48 8.07 16.92
C VAL A 189 13.24 7.11 15.74
N TRP A 190 14.04 6.05 15.64
CA TRP A 190 13.94 5.08 14.56
C TRP A 190 12.57 4.39 14.54
N PHE A 191 12.05 3.99 15.70
CA PHE A 191 10.76 3.36 15.82
C PHE A 191 9.62 4.30 15.38
N GLU A 192 9.54 5.50 15.97
CA GLU A 192 8.45 6.42 15.66
C GLU A 192 8.52 6.95 14.21
N LEU A 193 9.74 7.16 13.68
CA LEU A 193 9.94 7.56 12.29
C LEU A 193 9.58 6.42 11.32
N SER A 194 9.90 5.16 11.65
CA SER A 194 9.47 4.00 10.86
C SER A 194 7.94 3.89 10.81
N VAL A 195 7.26 4.08 11.94
CA VAL A 195 5.79 4.09 11.99
C VAL A 195 5.21 5.21 11.12
N LEU A 196 5.80 6.41 11.17
CA LEU A 196 5.42 7.54 10.31
C LEU A 196 5.59 7.19 8.83
N VAL A 197 6.77 6.74 8.42
CA VAL A 197 7.09 6.42 7.02
C VAL A 197 6.17 5.33 6.49
N VAL A 198 6.00 4.23 7.22
CA VAL A 198 5.13 3.12 6.81
C VAL A 198 3.67 3.58 6.69
N SER A 199 3.18 4.37 7.64
CA SER A 199 1.81 4.90 7.59
C SER A 199 1.60 5.84 6.40
N CYS A 200 2.56 6.74 6.13
CA CYS A 200 2.52 7.62 4.97
C CYS A 200 2.52 6.83 3.67
N LEU A 201 3.41 5.84 3.52
CA LEU A 201 3.46 4.97 2.34
C LEU A 201 2.13 4.24 2.11
N TYR A 202 1.52 3.68 3.15
CA TYR A 202 0.22 3.02 3.01
C TYR A 202 -0.88 3.97 2.51
N THR A 203 -0.95 5.18 3.07
CA THR A 203 -1.95 6.15 2.61
C THR A 203 -1.67 6.71 1.22
N PHE A 204 -0.40 6.84 0.85
CA PHE A 204 0.01 7.19 -0.51
C PHE A 204 -0.44 6.12 -1.52
N MET A 205 -0.24 4.84 -1.20
CA MET A 205 -0.72 3.75 -2.06
C MET A 205 -2.24 3.75 -2.20
N ALA A 206 -2.97 3.97 -1.11
CA ALA A 206 -4.43 4.08 -1.16
C ALA A 206 -4.89 5.24 -2.06
N ALA A 207 -4.23 6.39 -1.97
CA ALA A 207 -4.52 7.57 -2.80
C ALA A 207 -4.23 7.30 -4.30
N GLN A 208 -3.10 6.66 -4.61
CA GLN A 208 -2.74 6.27 -5.98
C GLN A 208 -3.73 5.28 -6.58
N THR A 209 -4.19 4.30 -5.82
CA THR A 209 -5.23 3.37 -6.29
C THR A 209 -6.54 4.10 -6.55
N ALA A 210 -6.96 5.01 -5.66
CA ALA A 210 -8.18 5.79 -5.85
C ALA A 210 -8.10 6.64 -7.14
N LEU A 211 -6.94 7.25 -7.42
CA LEU A 211 -6.70 7.99 -8.64
C LEU A 211 -6.81 7.10 -9.88
N LEU A 212 -6.19 5.91 -9.86
CA LEU A 212 -6.28 4.96 -10.98
C LEU A 212 -7.71 4.51 -11.26
N VAL A 213 -8.50 4.24 -10.21
CA VAL A 213 -9.91 3.84 -10.36
C VAL A 213 -10.73 4.98 -10.96
N VAL A 214 -10.51 6.22 -10.51
CA VAL A 214 -11.21 7.39 -11.05
C VAL A 214 -10.86 7.63 -12.51
N ASN A 215 -9.57 7.61 -12.86
CA ASN A 215 -9.11 7.78 -14.23
C ASN A 215 -9.63 6.67 -15.14
N GLY A 216 -9.62 5.42 -14.68
CA GLY A 216 -10.18 4.29 -15.42
C GLY A 216 -11.69 4.42 -15.63
N LEU A 217 -12.42 4.87 -14.62
CA LEU A 217 -13.87 5.10 -14.74
C LEU A 217 -14.18 6.22 -15.74
N GLN A 218 -13.41 7.31 -15.73
CA GLN A 218 -13.55 8.41 -16.68
C GLN A 218 -13.32 7.95 -18.12
N GLN A 219 -12.26 7.17 -18.36
CA GLN A 219 -11.99 6.60 -19.69
C GLN A 219 -13.13 5.69 -20.18
N VAL A 220 -13.71 4.86 -19.30
CA VAL A 220 -14.85 4.00 -19.65
C VAL A 220 -16.10 4.82 -19.97
N LEU A 221 -16.34 5.90 -19.24
CA LEU A 221 -17.46 6.82 -19.52
C LEU A 221 -17.29 7.56 -20.85
N GLU A 222 -16.08 8.03 -21.16
CA GLU A 222 -15.77 8.67 -22.45
C GLU A 222 -15.97 7.71 -23.64
N LEU A 223 -15.61 6.43 -23.46
CA LEU A 223 -15.87 5.37 -24.44
C LEU A 223 -17.37 5.10 -24.62
N LEU A 224 -18.15 5.08 -23.54
CA LEU A 224 -19.60 4.86 -23.57
C LEU A 224 -20.37 6.02 -24.19
N GLU A 225 -19.89 7.25 -24.03
CA GLU A 225 -20.45 8.46 -24.65
C GLU A 225 -20.05 8.65 -26.12
N GLY A 226 -19.21 7.75 -26.68
CA GLY A 226 -18.83 7.76 -28.09
C GLY A 226 -17.98 8.97 -28.50
N ARG A 227 -17.20 9.55 -27.57
CA ARG A 227 -16.33 10.71 -27.81
C ARG A 227 -14.87 10.35 -28.07
N LEU A 228 -14.64 9.32 -28.88
CA LEU A 228 -13.31 8.93 -29.37
C LEU A 228 -13.32 8.83 -30.89
#